data_AF-A0A2K3K0R7-F1
#
_entry.id   AF-A0A2K3K0R7-F1
#
_cell.length_a   1.000
_cell.length_b   1.000
_cell.length_c   1.000
_cell.angle_alpha   90.00
_cell.angle_beta   90.00
_cell.angle_gamma   90.00
#
_symmetry.space_group_name_H-M   'P 1'
#
loop_
_entity.id
_entity.type
_entity.pdbx_description
1 polymer ?
#
loop_
_entity_poly.entity_id
_entity_poly.type
_entity_poly.pdbx_seq_one_letter_code
_entity_poly.pdbx_strand_id
1 'polypeptide(L)'
;KNKFAITNDKGRLSKEEIEKKVQEAEKYKSEDEEHKKKVEAKNALENYAYNMRNTIKDDNIASKLSADDKKKIEDAIEHAIQWLDGNQLAEADEFEDNNELEDSQIG
;
A
#
# COMPACT_ATOMS: atom_id res chain seq x y z
N LYS A 1 35.94 49.46 25.95
CA LYS A 1 35.07 48.26 25.99
C LYS A 1 34.45 48.07 24.60
N ASN A 2 35.09 47.29 23.73
CA ASN A 2 34.57 47.05 22.38
C ASN A 2 33.72 45.77 22.40
N LYS A 3 32.41 45.94 22.19
CA LYS A 3 31.46 44.84 22.00
C LYS A 3 31.66 44.32 20.57
N PHE A 4 32.43 43.24 20.42
CA PHE A 4 32.45 42.47 19.17
C PHE A 4 31.14 41.68 19.09
N ALA A 5 30.13 42.26 18.45
CA ALA A 5 28.95 41.53 18.02
C ALA A 5 29.34 40.69 16.80
N ILE A 6 29.54 39.39 17.00
CA ILE A 6 29.74 38.42 15.92
C ILE A 6 28.38 38.26 15.21
N THR A 7 28.17 38.98 14.12
CA THR A 7 27.06 38.73 13.20
C THR A 7 27.45 37.58 12.28
N ASN A 8 26.88 36.41 12.57
CA ASN A 8 27.12 35.16 11.85
C ASN A 8 26.10 35.03 10.70
N ASP A 9 26.40 35.66 9.56
CA ASP A 9 25.47 35.87 8.43
C ASP A 9 25.95 35.29 7.09
N LYS A 10 26.87 34.32 7.11
CA LYS A 10 27.34 33.65 5.88
C LYS A 10 27.34 32.14 6.05
N GLY A 11 26.22 31.53 5.64
CA GLY A 11 26.08 30.07 5.50
C GLY A 11 25.06 29.41 6.43
N ARG A 12 24.40 30.16 7.33
CA ARG A 12 23.23 29.63 8.04
C ARG A 12 22.02 29.82 7.14
N LEU A 13 21.37 28.70 6.82
CA LEU A 13 19.96 28.72 6.44
C LEU A 13 19.24 29.62 7.45
N SER A 14 18.57 30.64 6.93
CA SER A 14 17.72 31.52 7.73
C SER A 14 16.71 30.67 8.50
N LYS A 15 16.18 31.15 9.64
CA LYS A 15 15.15 30.41 10.38
C LYS A 15 14.00 29.97 9.48
N GLU A 16 13.67 30.81 8.50
CA GLU A 16 12.64 30.58 7.49
C GLU A 16 13.02 29.44 6.51
N GLU A 17 14.27 29.37 6.06
CA GLU A 17 14.74 28.24 5.25
C GLU A 17 14.84 26.93 6.05
N ILE A 18 15.13 27.00 7.35
CA ILE A 18 15.10 25.83 8.24
C ILE A 18 13.68 25.33 8.41
N GLU A 19 12.72 26.22 8.70
CA GLU A 19 11.29 25.87 8.80
C GLU A 19 10.76 25.28 7.50
N LYS A 20 11.10 25.88 6.36
CA LYS A 20 10.70 25.37 5.05
C LYS A 20 11.27 23.97 4.79
N LYS A 21 12.54 23.73 5.13
CA LYS A 21 13.17 22.40 5.00
C LYS A 21 12.56 21.36 5.93
N VAL A 22 12.14 21.75 7.13
CA VAL A 22 11.44 20.84 8.06
C VAL A 22 10.06 20.48 7.51
N GLN A 23 9.30 21.45 7.00
CA GLN A 23 8.00 21.19 6.37
C GLN A 23 8.11 20.32 5.12
N GLU A 24 9.11 20.57 4.26
CA GLU A 24 9.38 19.74 3.09
C GLU A 24 9.73 18.30 3.52
N ALA A 25 10.58 18.13 4.54
CA ALA A 25 10.94 16.80 5.05
C ALA A 25 9.74 16.05 5.65
N GLU A 26 8.88 16.73 6.40
CA GLU A 26 7.65 16.13 6.93
C GLU A 26 6.68 15.73 5.81
N LYS A 27 6.52 16.58 4.80
CA LYS A 27 5.71 16.29 3.63
C LYS A 27 6.21 15.05 2.87
N TYR A 28 7.50 15.00 2.53
CA TYR A 28 8.07 13.85 1.84
C TYR A 28 7.98 12.57 2.67
N LYS A 29 8.15 12.67 4.00
CA LYS A 29 7.96 11.52 4.89
C LYS A 29 6.52 10.99 4.83
N SER A 30 5.52 11.89 4.84
CA SER A 30 4.11 11.49 4.72
C SER A 30 3.81 10.83 3.37
N GLU A 31 4.30 11.42 2.28
CA GLU A 31 4.15 10.86 0.93
C GLU A 31 4.83 9.48 0.83
N ASP A 32 6.05 9.33 1.35
CA ASP A 32 6.76 8.04 1.37
C ASP A 32 6.02 6.98 2.21
N GLU A 33 5.43 7.37 3.34
CA GLU A 33 4.64 6.46 4.20
C GLU A 33 3.35 6.00 3.51
N GLU A 34 2.63 6.90 2.83
CA GLU A 34 1.44 6.56 2.05
C GLU A 34 1.78 5.63 0.88
N HIS A 35 2.82 5.98 0.11
CA HIS A 35 3.31 5.13 -0.98
C HIS A 35 3.72 3.74 -0.48
N LYS A 36 4.40 3.67 0.68
CA LYS A 36 4.79 2.39 1.28
C LYS A 36 3.58 1.55 1.69
N LYS A 37 2.61 2.13 2.40
CA LYS A 37 1.39 1.41 2.82
C LYS A 37 0.63 0.86 1.62
N LYS A 38 0.50 1.65 0.56
CA LYS A 38 -0.13 1.24 -0.69
C LYS A 38 0.58 0.07 -1.35
N VAL A 39 1.90 0.11 -1.43
CA VAL A 39 2.70 -1.00 -1.99
C VAL A 39 2.55 -2.25 -1.12
N GLU A 40 2.55 -2.12 0.20
CA GLU A 40 2.34 -3.25 1.13
C GLU A 40 0.94 -3.85 0.97
N ALA A 41 -0.12 -3.04 0.91
CA ALA A 41 -1.50 -3.50 0.71
C ALA A 41 -1.68 -4.19 -0.64
N LYS A 42 -1.13 -3.61 -1.72
CA LYS A 42 -1.10 -4.25 -3.04
C LYS A 42 -0.42 -5.62 -2.99
N ASN A 43 0.79 -5.68 -2.42
CA ASN A 43 1.54 -6.92 -2.31
C ASN A 43 0.81 -7.97 -1.46
N ALA A 44 0.06 -7.55 -0.42
CA ALA A 44 -0.74 -8.45 0.40
C ALA A 44 -1.87 -9.08 -0.41
N LEU A 45 -2.65 -8.28 -1.14
CA LEU A 45 -3.76 -8.77 -1.96
C LEU A 45 -3.25 -9.66 -3.10
N GLU A 46 -2.15 -9.27 -3.76
CA GLU A 46 -1.54 -10.04 -4.84
C GLU A 46 -1.04 -11.40 -4.31
N ASN A 47 -0.34 -11.42 -3.18
CA ASN A 47 0.11 -12.67 -2.54
C ASN A 47 -1.07 -13.55 -2.11
N TYR A 48 -2.13 -12.97 -1.57
CA TYR A 48 -3.33 -13.72 -1.17
C TYR A 48 -4.00 -14.38 -2.38
N ALA A 49 -4.24 -13.62 -3.45
CA ALA A 49 -4.82 -14.13 -4.69
C ALA A 49 -3.97 -15.26 -5.31
N TYR A 50 -2.64 -15.09 -5.35
CA TYR A 50 -1.73 -16.14 -5.86
C TYR A 50 -1.70 -17.38 -4.97
N ASN A 51 -1.67 -17.22 -3.65
CA ASN A 51 -1.71 -18.33 -2.72
C ASN A 51 -3.02 -19.10 -2.85
N MET A 52 -4.15 -18.40 -2.88
CA MET A 52 -5.47 -19.01 -3.02
C MET A 52 -5.57 -19.79 -4.34
N ARG A 53 -5.08 -19.20 -5.44
CA ARG A 53 -5.02 -19.85 -6.75
C ARG A 53 -4.22 -21.15 -6.74
N ASN A 54 -3.10 -21.17 -6.01
CA ASN A 54 -2.28 -22.37 -5.88
C ASN A 54 -3.00 -23.42 -5.00
N THR A 55 -3.63 -22.99 -3.92
CA THR A 55 -4.40 -23.86 -3.01
C THR A 55 -5.55 -24.57 -3.73
N ILE A 56 -6.34 -23.87 -4.55
CA ILE A 56 -7.44 -24.51 -5.29
C ILE A 56 -7.00 -25.37 -6.49
N LYS A 57 -5.72 -25.26 -6.88
CA LYS A 57 -5.09 -26.10 -7.90
C LYS A 57 -4.41 -27.34 -7.30
N ASP A 58 -4.21 -27.39 -5.97
CA ASP A 58 -3.74 -28.59 -5.31
C ASP A 58 -4.83 -29.66 -5.34
N ASP A 59 -4.55 -30.82 -5.92
CA ASP A 59 -5.52 -31.90 -6.10
C ASP A 59 -6.16 -32.38 -4.79
N ASN A 60 -5.45 -32.29 -3.65
CA ASN A 60 -6.00 -32.69 -2.35
C ASN A 60 -7.04 -31.70 -1.80
N ILE A 61 -6.97 -30.44 -2.23
CA ILE A 61 -7.93 -29.40 -1.87
C ILE A 61 -9.02 -29.31 -2.94
N ALA A 62 -8.63 -29.31 -4.22
CA ALA A 62 -9.55 -29.27 -5.35
C ALA A 62 -10.58 -30.41 -5.32
N SER A 63 -10.17 -31.61 -4.90
CA SER A 63 -11.08 -32.76 -4.74
C SER A 63 -12.08 -32.63 -3.58
N LYS A 64 -11.87 -31.67 -2.66
CA LYS A 64 -12.76 -31.37 -1.53
C LYS A 64 -13.68 -30.18 -1.79
N LEU A 65 -13.44 -29.42 -2.85
CA LEU A 65 -14.24 -28.27 -3.23
C LEU A 65 -15.30 -28.69 -4.25
N SER A 66 -16.50 -28.12 -4.13
CA SER A 66 -17.52 -28.26 -5.17
C SER A 66 -17.11 -27.47 -6.42
N ALA A 67 -17.68 -27.81 -7.58
CA ALA A 67 -17.44 -27.05 -8.80
C ALA A 67 -17.90 -25.59 -8.66
N ASP A 68 -18.97 -25.34 -7.89
CA ASP A 68 -19.50 -24.02 -7.63
C ASP A 68 -18.57 -23.21 -6.72
N ASP A 69 -18.05 -23.81 -5.64
CA ASP A 69 -17.11 -23.13 -4.72
C ASP A 69 -15.78 -22.84 -5.42
N LYS A 70 -15.28 -23.79 -6.21
CA LYS A 70 -14.07 -23.59 -7.00
C LYS A 70 -14.23 -22.43 -7.97
N LYS A 71 -15.37 -22.35 -8.65
CA LYS A 71 -15.67 -21.26 -9.57
C LYS A 71 -15.77 -19.90 -8.84
N LYS A 72 -16.45 -19.85 -7.69
CA LYS A 72 -16.51 -18.61 -6.88
C LYS A 72 -15.12 -18.11 -6.48
N ILE A 73 -14.24 -19.02 -6.07
CA ILE A 73 -12.87 -18.67 -5.69
C ILE A 73 -12.08 -18.19 -6.93
N GLU A 74 -12.21 -18.87 -8.07
CA GLU A 74 -11.57 -18.44 -9.33
C GLU A 74 -12.05 -17.04 -9.78
N ASP A 75 -13.37 -16.81 -9.73
CA ASP A 75 -13.98 -15.52 -10.08
C ASP A 75 -13.51 -14.39 -9.13
N ALA A 76 -13.44 -14.67 -7.82
CA ALA A 76 -12.93 -13.70 -6.82
C ALA A 76 -11.46 -13.36 -7.06
N ILE A 77 -10.61 -14.36 -7.34
CA ILE A 77 -9.20 -14.16 -7.67
C ILE A 77 -9.03 -13.31 -8.93
N GLU A 78 -9.82 -13.59 -9.99
CA GLU A 78 -9.77 -12.80 -11.22
C GLU A 78 -10.22 -11.35 -11.00
N HIS A 79 -11.26 -11.15 -10.19
CA HIS A 79 -11.74 -9.83 -9.82
C HIS A 79 -10.69 -9.04 -9.04
N ALA A 80 -10.02 -9.67 -8.06
CA ALA A 80 -8.92 -9.08 -7.30
C ALA A 80 -7.80 -8.58 -8.21
N ILE A 81 -7.37 -9.42 -9.14
CA ILE A 81 -6.29 -9.11 -10.08
C ILE A 81 -6.70 -7.96 -11.02
N GLN A 82 -7.92 -8.00 -11.56
CA GLN A 82 -8.43 -6.93 -12.42
C GLN A 82 -8.54 -5.60 -11.67
N TRP A 83 -8.99 -5.64 -10.41
CA TRP A 83 -9.07 -4.46 -9.56
C TRP A 83 -7.68 -3.90 -9.25
N LEU A 84 -6.70 -4.76 -8.93
CA LEU A 84 -5.30 -4.38 -8.73
C LEU A 84 -4.66 -3.73 -9.97
N ASP A 85 -4.97 -4.25 -11.17
CA ASP A 85 -4.46 -3.72 -12.44
C ASP A 85 -5.09 -2.37 -12.81
N GLY A 86 -6.40 -2.19 -12.55
CA GLY A 86 -7.13 -0.95 -12.80
C GLY A 86 -6.88 0.16 -11.78
N ASN A 87 -6.51 -0.22 -10.55
CA ASN A 87 -6.39 0.69 -9.41
C ASN A 87 -4.95 0.82 -8.90
N GLN A 88 -3.96 0.81 -9.78
CA GLN A 88 -2.56 1.05 -9.40
C GLN A 88 -2.34 2.41 -8.70
N LEU A 89 -3.28 3.35 -8.88
CA LEU A 89 -3.29 4.65 -8.23
C LEU A 89 -4.24 4.76 -7.01
N ALA A 90 -4.95 3.71 -6.62
CA ALA A 90 -5.86 3.73 -5.45
C ALA A 90 -5.14 4.04 -4.13
N GLU A 91 -5.86 4.55 -3.16
CA GLU A 91 -5.35 4.81 -1.81
C GLU A 91 -5.27 3.51 -1.00
N ALA A 92 -4.43 3.48 0.04
CA ALA A 92 -4.24 2.27 0.87
C ALA A 92 -5.56 1.73 1.46
N ASP A 93 -6.44 2.63 1.90
CA ASP A 93 -7.76 2.29 2.46
C ASP A 93 -8.66 1.58 1.41
N GLU A 94 -8.55 1.93 0.13
CA GLU A 94 -9.32 1.29 -0.94
C GLU A 94 -8.85 -0.16 -1.20
N PHE A 95 -7.55 -0.45 -0.99
CA PHE A 95 -7.03 -1.83 -1.08
C PHE A 95 -7.53 -2.70 0.08
N GLU A 96 -7.63 -2.14 1.29
CA GLU A 96 -8.13 -2.84 2.48
C GLU A 96 -9.62 -3.16 2.34
N ASP A 97 -10.44 -2.18 1.93
CA ASP A 97 -11.87 -2.37 1.70
C ASP A 97 -12.16 -3.46 0.64
N ASN A 98 -11.41 -3.49 -0.46
CA ASN A 98 -11.60 -4.53 -1.48
C ASN A 98 -11.23 -5.94 -0.97
N ASN A 99 -10.20 -6.05 -0.12
CA ASN A 99 -9.80 -7.32 0.48
C ASN A 99 -10.91 -7.88 1.42
N GLU A 100 -11.55 -7.02 2.23
CA GLU A 100 -12.66 -7.44 3.10
C GLU A 100 -13.90 -7.89 2.31
N LEU A 101 -14.20 -7.23 1.18
CA LEU A 101 -15.31 -7.60 0.31
C LEU A 101 -15.10 -8.98 -0.33
N GLU A 102 -13.88 -9.28 -0.77
CA GLU A 102 -13.55 -10.58 -1.36
C GLU A 102 -13.60 -11.71 -0.33
N ASP A 103 -13.05 -11.50 0.87
CA ASP A 103 -13.14 -12.48 1.95
C ASP A 103 -14.60 -12.80 2.32
N SER A 104 -15.49 -11.79 2.28
CA SER A 104 -16.93 -11.99 2.50
C SER A 104 -17.63 -12.75 1.38
N GLN A 105 -17.09 -12.80 0.17
CA GLN A 105 -17.68 -13.53 -0.96
C GLN A 105 -17.26 -15.01 -1.01
N ILE A 106 -16.13 -15.33 -0.35
CA ILE A 106 -15.56 -16.67 -0.30
C ILE A 106 -16.06 -17.47 0.91
N GLY A 107 -16.47 -16.80 2.00
CA GLY A 107 -17.06 -17.41 3.21
C GLY A 107 -18.51 -17.84 3.08
#